data_AF-A0A0T6A9X7-F1
#
_entry.id   AF-A0A0T6A9X7-F1
#
_cell.length_a   1.000
_cell.length_b   1.000
_cell.length_c   1.000
_cell.angle_alpha   90.00
_cell.angle_beta   90.00
_cell.angle_gamma   90.00
#
_symmetry.space_group_name_H-M   'P 1'
#
loop_
_entity.id
_entity.type
_entity.pdbx_description
1 polymer ?
#
loop_
_entity_poly.entity_id
_entity_poly.type
_entity_poly.pdbx_seq_one_letter_code
_entity_poly.pdbx_strand_id
1 'polypeptide(L)'
;MWPFGKIACGVCGERFSKGELKLSLRDKRVAVCQHCFEGWWMRGRKCDRCGEQVTGTQAVAVFPEQRSLGHFDCGGIPLSA
;
A
#
# COMPACT_ATOMS: atom_id res chain seq x y z
N MET A 1 -14.04 -24.26 9.62
CA MET A 1 -14.22 -22.92 9.04
C MET A 1 -12.85 -22.38 8.64
N TRP A 2 -12.42 -22.61 7.39
CA TRP A 2 -11.14 -22.11 6.88
C TRP A 2 -11.19 -20.58 6.68
N PRO A 3 -10.13 -19.82 6.97
CA PRO A 3 -10.09 -18.37 6.76
C PRO A 3 -9.79 -18.05 5.28
N PHE A 4 -10.63 -18.51 4.36
CA PHE A 4 -10.52 -18.17 2.95
C PHE A 4 -11.06 -16.74 2.76
N GLY A 5 -10.17 -15.74 2.71
CA GLY A 5 -10.54 -14.43 2.16
C GLY A 5 -9.92 -13.20 2.78
N LYS A 6 -9.17 -13.33 3.89
CA LYS A 6 -8.51 -12.18 4.52
C LYS A 6 -7.04 -12.07 4.14
N ILE A 7 -6.65 -10.92 3.61
CA ILE A 7 -5.30 -10.57 3.13
C ILE A 7 -4.66 -9.65 4.18
N ALA A 8 -3.35 -9.81 4.44
CA ALA A 8 -2.64 -8.92 5.36
C ALA A 8 -2.24 -7.61 4.67
N CYS A 9 -2.42 -6.48 5.35
CA CYS A 9 -1.99 -5.17 4.87
C CYS A 9 -0.50 -4.96 5.10
N GLY A 10 0.25 -4.62 4.04
CA GLY A 10 1.68 -4.30 4.11
C GLY A 10 2.00 -2.97 4.82
N VAL A 11 0.97 -2.21 5.23
CA VAL A 11 1.11 -0.95 5.97
C VAL A 11 0.76 -1.13 7.45
N CYS A 12 -0.48 -1.50 7.77
CA CYS A 12 -0.93 -1.66 9.17
C CYS A 12 -0.75 -3.08 9.74
N GLY A 13 -0.49 -4.09 8.91
CA GLY A 13 -0.40 -5.49 9.33
C GLY A 13 -1.75 -6.18 9.59
N GLU A 14 -2.86 -5.43 9.62
CA GLU A 14 -4.18 -6.01 9.85
C GLU A 14 -4.66 -6.86 8.67
N ARG A 15 -5.50 -7.85 8.97
CA ARG A 15 -6.11 -8.73 7.97
C ARG A 15 -7.46 -8.17 7.53
N PHE A 16 -7.59 -7.83 6.26
CA PHE A 16 -8.79 -7.20 5.68
C PHE A 16 -9.40 -8.07 4.57
N SER A 17 -10.66 -7.81 4.24
CA SER A 17 -11.38 -8.56 3.21
C SER A 17 -10.95 -8.13 1.81
N LYS A 18 -10.96 -9.02 0.81
CA LYS A 18 -10.59 -8.66 -0.57
C LYS A 18 -11.36 -7.45 -1.13
N GLY A 19 -12.58 -7.17 -0.67
CA GLY A 19 -13.37 -5.99 -1.07
C GLY A 19 -12.78 -4.65 -0.59
N GLU A 20 -11.93 -4.65 0.43
CA GLU A 20 -11.27 -3.46 0.97
C GLU A 20 -9.86 -3.27 0.36
N LEU A 21 -9.51 -4.06 -0.66
CA LEU A 21 -8.24 -3.96 -1.37
C LEU A 21 -8.20 -2.71 -2.25
N LYS A 22 -7.15 -1.89 -2.13
CA LYS A 22 -6.91 -0.77 -3.06
C LYS A 22 -5.71 -0.98 -3.97
N LEU A 23 -4.63 -1.49 -3.42
CA LEU A 23 -3.41 -1.73 -4.17
C LEU A 23 -2.84 -3.09 -3.79
N SER A 24 -2.27 -3.80 -4.76
CA SER A 24 -1.54 -5.03 -4.53
C SER A 24 -0.35 -5.18 -5.47
N LEU A 25 0.67 -5.88 -5.01
CA LEU A 25 1.67 -6.45 -5.89
C LEU A 25 0.98 -7.43 -6.87
N ARG A 26 1.46 -7.53 -8.12
CA ARG A 26 0.85 -8.40 -9.15
C ARG A 26 0.58 -9.85 -8.71
N ASP A 27 1.41 -10.38 -7.81
CA ASP A 27 1.27 -11.74 -7.27
C ASP A 27 0.51 -11.81 -5.92
N LYS A 28 -0.04 -10.69 -5.46
CA LYS A 28 -0.82 -10.51 -4.23
C LYS A 28 -0.10 -10.92 -2.95
N ARG A 29 1.24 -11.06 -2.96
CA ARG A 29 2.01 -11.28 -1.72
C ARG A 29 1.99 -10.07 -0.81
N VAL A 30 1.82 -8.89 -1.38
CA VAL A 30 1.70 -7.63 -0.63
C VAL A 30 0.47 -6.88 -1.11
N ALA A 31 -0.30 -6.37 -0.15
CA ALA A 31 -1.56 -5.69 -0.39
C ALA A 31 -1.73 -4.51 0.57
N VAL A 32 -2.50 -3.51 0.15
CA VAL A 32 -2.80 -2.32 0.95
C VAL A 32 -4.31 -2.20 1.07
N CYS A 33 -4.78 -2.11 2.31
CA CYS A 33 -6.19 -1.88 2.60
C CYS A 33 -6.60 -0.44 2.27
N GLN A 34 -7.90 -0.26 2.04
CA GLN A 34 -8.49 1.03 1.74
C GLN A 34 -8.16 2.09 2.78
N HIS A 35 -8.29 1.76 4.06
CA HIS A 35 -8.04 2.71 5.14
C HIS A 35 -6.60 3.27 5.12
N CYS A 36 -5.60 2.40 4.94
CA CYS A 36 -4.21 2.84 4.87
C CYS A 36 -3.92 3.69 3.63
N PHE A 37 -4.47 3.32 2.48
CA PHE A 37 -4.31 4.08 1.26
C PHE A 37 -4.96 5.46 1.35
N GLU A 38 -6.20 5.54 1.83
CA GLU A 38 -6.92 6.81 2.00
C GLU A 38 -6.27 7.69 3.07
N GLY A 39 -5.82 7.11 4.19
CA GLY A 39 -5.06 7.84 5.21
C GLY A 39 -3.76 8.44 4.65
N TRP A 40 -3.04 7.71 3.80
CA TRP A 40 -1.90 8.25 3.07
C TRP A 40 -2.29 9.34 2.06
N TRP A 41 -3.40 9.16 1.34
CA TRP A 41 -3.93 10.15 0.41
C TRP A 41 -4.28 11.47 1.09
N MET A 42 -5.03 11.42 2.20
CA MET A 42 -5.43 12.59 2.97
C MET A 42 -4.24 13.33 3.60
N ARG A 43 -3.14 12.62 3.90
CA ARG A 43 -1.87 13.21 4.37
C ARG A 43 -1.02 13.83 3.25
N GLY A 44 -1.58 13.97 2.05
CA GLY A 44 -0.95 14.64 0.92
C GLY A 44 -0.14 13.71 0.01
N ARG A 45 -0.32 12.39 0.11
CA ARG A 45 0.37 11.39 -0.74
C ARG A 45 1.90 11.50 -0.74
N LYS A 46 2.51 11.83 0.39
CA LYS A 46 3.97 12.00 0.46
C LYS A 46 4.68 10.66 0.45
N CYS A 47 5.77 10.55 -0.29
CA CYS A 47 6.68 9.42 -0.18
C CYS A 47 7.42 9.49 1.14
N ASP A 48 7.39 8.40 1.89
CA ASP A 48 8.06 8.30 3.19
C ASP A 48 9.59 8.41 3.10
N ARG A 49 10.17 8.09 1.93
CA ARG A 49 11.63 8.08 1.72
C ARG A 49 12.19 9.45 1.31
N CYS A 50 11.60 10.10 0.32
CA CYS A 50 12.11 11.38 -0.20
C CYS A 50 11.31 12.59 0.28
N GLY A 51 10.13 12.40 0.89
CA GLY A 51 9.25 13.47 1.36
C GLY A 51 8.44 14.18 0.26
N GLU A 52 8.75 13.93 -1.02
CA GLU A 52 8.02 14.49 -2.15
C GLU A 52 6.64 13.86 -2.32
N GLN A 53 5.73 14.60 -2.96
CA GLN A 53 4.40 14.10 -3.25
C GLN A 53 4.45 13.06 -4.39
N VAL A 54 3.77 11.93 -4.19
CA VAL A 54 3.53 10.93 -5.23
C VAL A 54 2.32 11.37 -6.04
N THR A 55 2.54 11.68 -7.32
CA THR A 55 1.48 12.14 -8.24
C THR A 55 0.76 10.97 -8.90
N GLY A 56 -0.40 11.24 -9.54
CA GLY A 56 -1.30 10.20 -10.07
C GLY A 56 -0.69 9.28 -11.14
N THR A 57 0.33 9.73 -11.85
CA THR A 57 0.99 8.97 -12.93
C THR A 57 2.18 8.16 -12.44
N GLN A 58 2.67 8.42 -11.23
CA GLN A 58 3.84 7.74 -10.68
C GLN A 58 3.48 6.38 -10.08
N ALA A 59 4.36 5.40 -10.27
CA ALA A 59 4.22 4.10 -9.65
C ALA A 59 4.33 4.22 -8.12
N VAL A 60 3.34 3.64 -7.42
CA VAL A 60 3.30 3.61 -5.96
C VAL A 60 3.99 2.33 -5.47
N ALA A 61 4.69 2.45 -4.36
CA ALA A 61 5.21 1.31 -3.63
C ALA A 61 4.84 1.38 -2.15
N VAL A 62 4.91 0.22 -1.51
CA VAL A 62 4.83 0.09 -0.05
C VAL A 62 6.21 -0.09 0.55
N PHE A 63 6.35 0.49 1.73
CA PHE A 63 7.52 0.47 2.57
C PHE A 63 7.12 -0.21 3.90
N PRO A 64 7.20 -1.56 3.99
CA PRO A 64 6.68 -2.29 5.14
C PRO A 64 7.36 -1.91 6.46
N GLU A 65 8.68 -1.68 6.42
CA GLU A 65 9.47 -1.26 7.59
C GLU A 65 9.03 0.11 8.11
N GLN A 66 8.72 1.03 7.20
CA GLN A 66 8.23 2.36 7.54
C GLN A 66 6.71 2.40 7.78
N ARG A 67 6.00 1.29 7.52
CA ARG A 67 4.54 1.22 7.56
C ARG A 67 3.90 2.36 6.77
N SER A 68 4.39 2.57 5.54
CA SER A 68 4.02 3.73 4.73
C SER A 68 4.04 3.41 3.24
N LEU A 69 3.65 4.39 2.42
CA LEU A 69 3.62 4.33 0.96
C LEU A 69 4.53 5.40 0.37
N GLY A 70 4.91 5.24 -0.90
CA GLY A 70 5.69 6.25 -1.58
C GLY A 70 5.99 5.92 -3.03
N HIS A 71 7.00 6.57 -3.61
CA HIS A 71 7.43 6.27 -4.97
C HIS A 71 8.07 4.89 -5.03
N PHE A 72 7.75 4.15 -6.10
CA PHE A 72 8.45 2.92 -6.43
C PHE A 72 9.95 3.16 -6.65
N ASP A 73 10.31 4.25 -7.32
CA ASP A 73 11.70 4.59 -7.61
C ASP A 73 12.55 4.87 -6.35
N CYS A 74 11.92 5.04 -5.18
CA CYS A 74 12.61 5.15 -3.89
C CYS A 74 12.91 3.79 -3.22
N GLY A 75 12.75 2.68 -3.96
CA GLY A 75 13.17 1.33 -3.56
C GLY A 75 12.14 0.53 -2.76
N GLY A 76 10.85 0.92 -2.82
CA GLY A 76 9.78 0.19 -2.16
C GLY A 76 9.30 -1.02 -2.99
N ILE A 77 8.41 -1.83 -2.40
CA ILE A 77 7.78 -2.95 -3.09
C ILE A 77 6.70 -2.40 -4.04
N PRO A 78 6.77 -2.65 -5.36
CA PRO A 78 5.86 -2.05 -6.31
C PRO A 78 4.42 -2.50 -6.08
N LEU A 79 3.49 -1.56 -6.22
CA LEU A 79 2.07 -1.81 -6.12
C LEU A 79 1.38 -1.42 -7.42
N SER A 80 0.35 -2.18 -7.75
CA SER A 80 -0.60 -1.91 -8.84
C SER A 80 -2.01 -1.92 -8.29
N ALA A 81 -2.89 -1.10 -8.88
CA ALA A 81 -4.32 -1.18 -8.62
C ALA A 81 -4.92 -2.46 -9.20
#